data_AF-A0A961F300-F1
#
_entry.id   AF-A0A961F300-F1
#
_cell.length_a   1.000
_cell.length_b   1.000
_cell.length_c   1.000
_cell.angle_alpha   90.00
_cell.angle_beta   90.00
_cell.angle_gamma   90.00
#
_symmetry.space_group_name_H-M   'P 1'
#
loop_
_entity.id
_entity.type
_entity.pdbx_description
1 polymer ?
#
loop_
_entity_poly.entity_id
_entity_poly.type
_entity_poly.pdbx_seq_one_letter_code
_entity_poly.pdbx_strand_id
1 'polypeptide(L)'
;YTGDSLGPFDLMVLPFKNGKSPTFAGHLKKSVSRAAPGFTVVRSDQCPYLSDATEIVRECARELKVPFRIVDLQSAADVRAQSASPYGVFQILFNGRILSYHYELKKDLLKKAIATQNAPG
;
A
#
# COMPACT_ATOMS: atom_id res chain seq x y z
N TYR A 1 -19.55 14.62 9.02
CA TYR A 1 -18.35 14.87 8.19
C TYR A 1 -17.82 13.61 7.51
N THR A 2 -18.00 12.41 8.06
CA THR A 2 -17.54 11.18 7.39
C THR A 2 -18.40 10.84 6.17
N GLY A 3 -17.78 10.74 4.99
CA GLY A 3 -18.42 10.40 3.72
C GLY A 3 -18.21 8.95 3.28
N ASP A 4 -17.07 8.34 3.63
CA ASP A 4 -16.75 6.93 3.37
C ASP A 4 -15.66 6.47 4.35
N SER A 5 -15.55 5.16 4.59
CA SER A 5 -14.55 4.56 5.51
C SER A 5 -13.95 3.30 4.91
N LEU A 6 -12.66 3.07 5.13
CA LEU A 6 -11.94 1.87 4.71
C LEU A 6 -10.80 1.53 5.68
N GLY A 7 -11.00 0.49 6.51
CA GLY A 7 -10.02 0.09 7.51
C GLY A 7 -9.72 1.24 8.49
N PRO A 8 -8.44 1.64 8.69
CA PRO A 8 -8.08 2.74 9.57
C PRO A 8 -8.28 4.14 8.94
N PHE A 9 -8.87 4.24 7.75
CA PHE A 9 -9.01 5.50 7.01
C PHE A 9 -10.46 5.97 6.95
N ASP A 10 -10.69 7.23 7.28
CA ASP A 10 -11.97 7.93 7.11
C ASP A 10 -11.83 9.06 6.09
N LEU A 11 -12.75 9.10 5.12
CA LEU A 11 -12.87 10.20 4.17
C LEU A 11 -13.79 11.27 4.74
N MET A 12 -13.22 12.38 5.17
CA MET A 12 -13.98 13.53 5.62
C MET A 12 -14.40 14.41 4.43
N VAL A 13 -15.70 14.74 4.38
CA VAL A 13 -16.30 15.54 3.30
C VAL A 13 -17.06 16.72 3.91
N LEU A 14 -16.71 17.92 3.44
CA LEU A 14 -17.49 19.14 3.64
C LEU A 14 -18.06 19.58 2.29
N PRO A 15 -19.36 19.35 2.02
CA PRO A 15 -19.96 19.69 0.74
C PRO A 15 -20.19 21.21 0.62
N PHE A 16 -19.72 21.81 -0.49
CA PHE A 16 -19.97 23.23 -0.81
C PHE A 16 -21.16 23.45 -1.75
N LYS A 17 -21.63 22.38 -2.43
CA LYS A 17 -22.77 22.37 -3.35
C LYS A 17 -23.45 20.99 -3.31
N ASN A 18 -24.69 20.93 -3.80
CA ASN A 18 -25.39 19.65 -3.99
C ASN A 18 -24.68 18.83 -5.07
N GLY A 19 -24.35 17.58 -4.76
CA GLY A 19 -23.64 16.66 -5.64
C GLY A 19 -23.37 15.33 -4.96
N LYS A 20 -22.85 14.36 -5.71
CA LYS A 20 -22.43 13.07 -5.14
C LYS A 20 -21.18 13.28 -4.29
N SER A 21 -21.19 12.78 -3.05
CA SER A 21 -20.01 12.76 -2.21
C SER A 21 -18.92 11.88 -2.83
N PRO A 22 -17.64 12.26 -2.73
CA PRO A 22 -16.54 11.40 -3.12
C PRO A 22 -16.52 10.15 -2.24
N THR A 23 -15.99 9.06 -2.79
CA THR A 23 -15.82 7.78 -2.09
C THR A 23 -14.43 7.23 -2.36
N PHE A 24 -13.96 6.30 -1.53
CA PHE A 24 -12.77 5.54 -1.84
C PHE A 24 -12.99 4.68 -3.08
N ALA A 25 -11.94 4.53 -3.89
CA ALA A 25 -12.02 3.75 -5.11
C ALA A 25 -12.46 2.30 -4.82
N GLY A 26 -13.47 1.81 -5.54
CA GLY A 26 -14.10 0.52 -5.22
C GLY A 26 -13.14 -0.68 -5.27
N HIS A 27 -12.06 -0.61 -6.05
CA HIS A 27 -11.04 -1.65 -6.09
C HIS A 27 -10.23 -1.74 -4.79
N LEU A 28 -10.14 -0.67 -3.99
CA LEU A 28 -9.49 -0.70 -2.66
C LEU A 28 -10.31 -1.49 -1.64
N LYS A 29 -11.64 -1.54 -1.85
CA LYS A 29 -12.58 -2.31 -1.01
C LYS A 29 -12.58 -3.79 -1.37
N LYS A 30 -12.16 -4.12 -2.60
CA LYS A 30 -11.95 -5.49 -3.03
C LYS A 30 -10.50 -5.82 -2.66
N SER A 31 -10.27 -6.89 -1.90
CA SER A 31 -8.94 -7.32 -1.46
C SER A 31 -8.06 -7.77 -2.65
N VAL A 32 -7.72 -6.85 -3.55
CA VAL A 32 -7.02 -7.12 -4.80
C VAL A 32 -5.80 -6.23 -4.81
N SER A 33 -4.85 -6.53 -3.96
CA SER A 33 -3.49 -6.45 -4.47
C SER A 33 -3.23 -7.78 -5.17
N ARG A 34 -3.06 -7.70 -6.48
CA ARG A 34 -2.84 -8.84 -7.38
C ARG A 34 -1.82 -9.76 -6.72
N ALA A 35 -2.13 -11.06 -6.64
CA ALA A 35 -1.38 -12.11 -5.94
C ALA A 35 0.08 -12.23 -6.43
N ALA A 36 0.88 -11.23 -6.12
CA ALA A 36 2.28 -11.13 -6.43
C ALA A 36 3.03 -11.81 -5.29
N PRO A 37 3.74 -12.92 -5.55
CA PRO A 37 4.58 -13.53 -4.54
C PRO A 37 5.72 -12.59 -4.16
N GLY A 38 6.11 -12.63 -2.88
CA GLY A 38 7.17 -11.83 -2.31
C GLY A 38 6.74 -10.39 -2.01
N PHE A 39 7.71 -9.47 -2.02
CA PHE A 39 7.48 -8.07 -1.69
C PHE A 39 7.10 -7.24 -2.92
N THR A 40 6.13 -6.35 -2.73
CA THR A 40 5.78 -5.29 -3.68
C THR A 40 5.79 -3.96 -2.96
N VAL A 41 6.57 -3.01 -3.48
CA VAL A 41 6.49 -1.60 -3.06
C VAL A 41 5.68 -0.84 -4.09
N VAL A 42 4.56 -0.26 -3.68
CA VAL A 42 3.80 0.70 -4.49
C VAL A 42 4.18 2.09 -3.99
N ARG A 43 4.63 2.98 -4.86
CA ARG A 43 5.14 4.30 -4.45
C ARG A 43 4.91 5.38 -5.49
N SER A 44 4.92 6.64 -5.09
CA SER A 44 5.03 7.81 -5.96
C SER A 44 6.26 8.64 -5.62
N ASP A 45 6.70 9.50 -6.54
CA ASP A 45 7.90 10.35 -6.36
C ASP A 45 7.66 11.59 -5.47
N GLN A 46 6.68 11.54 -4.57
CA GLN A 46 6.30 12.66 -3.71
C GLN A 46 7.28 12.91 -2.55
N CYS A 47 8.19 11.96 -2.26
CA CYS A 47 9.12 12.06 -1.14
C CYS A 47 10.48 11.40 -1.45
N PRO A 48 11.62 12.10 -1.24
CA PRO A 48 12.95 11.56 -1.52
C PRO A 48 13.31 10.36 -0.63
N TYR A 49 12.80 10.31 0.61
CA TYR A 49 13.05 9.22 1.57
C TYR A 49 12.38 7.89 1.18
N LEU A 50 11.48 7.90 0.21
CA LEU A 50 10.87 6.65 -0.27
C LEU A 50 11.89 5.77 -1.00
N SER A 51 12.98 6.34 -1.51
CA SER A 51 14.09 5.57 -2.09
C SER A 51 14.75 4.67 -1.02
N ASP A 52 15.13 5.23 0.12
CA ASP A 52 15.68 4.51 1.27
C ASP A 52 14.71 3.46 1.81
N ALA A 53 13.43 3.82 1.97
CA ALA A 53 12.39 2.90 2.40
C ALA A 53 12.25 1.70 1.44
N THR A 54 12.34 1.96 0.13
CA THR A 54 12.27 0.93 -0.90
C THR A 54 13.49 0.01 -0.85
N GLU A 55 14.68 0.55 -0.57
CA GLU A 55 15.91 -0.25 -0.42
C GLU A 55 15.81 -1.22 0.76
N ILE A 56 15.30 -0.77 1.90
CA ILE A 56 15.08 -1.63 3.07
C ILE A 56 14.18 -2.83 2.73
N VAL A 57 13.10 -2.59 1.97
CA VAL A 57 12.21 -3.69 1.54
C VAL A 57 12.94 -4.64 0.58
N ARG A 58 13.78 -4.12 -0.31
CA ARG A 58 14.60 -4.94 -1.22
C ARG A 58 15.59 -5.81 -0.44
N GLU A 59 16.23 -5.27 0.59
CA GLU A 59 17.11 -6.05 1.47
C GLU A 59 16.36 -7.19 2.18
N CYS A 60 15.18 -6.91 2.74
CA CYS A 60 14.32 -7.95 3.34
C CYS A 60 13.98 -9.05 2.32
N ALA A 61 13.67 -8.67 1.08
CA ALA A 61 13.35 -9.64 0.04
C ALA A 61 14.54 -10.56 -0.29
N ARG A 62 15.76 -10.00 -0.35
CA ARG A 62 17.00 -10.78 -0.54
C ARG A 62 17.26 -11.72 0.62
N GLU A 63 17.06 -11.27 1.85
CA GLU A 63 17.26 -12.06 3.08
C GLU A 63 16.29 -13.26 3.13
N LEU A 64 15.03 -13.03 2.77
CA LEU A 64 14.00 -14.09 2.71
C LEU A 64 14.03 -14.89 1.40
N LYS A 65 14.89 -14.56 0.44
CA LYS A 65 14.99 -15.19 -0.90
C LYS A 65 13.64 -15.20 -1.64
N VAL A 66 12.90 -14.10 -1.57
CA VAL A 66 11.60 -13.92 -2.24
C VAL A 66 11.69 -12.87 -3.35
N PRO A 67 10.76 -12.89 -4.33
CA PRO A 67 10.72 -11.86 -5.35
C PRO A 67 10.49 -10.46 -4.77
N PHE A 68 11.04 -9.45 -5.44
CA PHE A 68 10.84 -8.04 -5.12
C PHE A 68 10.42 -7.30 -6.39
N ARG A 69 9.43 -6.40 -6.27
CA ARG A 69 9.00 -5.54 -7.37
C ARG A 69 8.60 -4.16 -6.87
N ILE A 70 8.67 -3.19 -7.78
CA ILE A 70 8.23 -1.81 -7.55
C ILE A 70 7.09 -1.50 -8.53
N VAL A 71 6.07 -0.80 -8.06
CA VAL A 71 5.00 -0.20 -8.85
C VAL A 71 5.09 1.30 -8.65
N ASP A 72 5.60 2.01 -9.65
CA ASP A 72 5.72 3.47 -9.61
C ASP A 72 4.41 4.12 -10.10
N LEU A 73 3.84 4.98 -9.26
CA LEU A 73 2.62 5.74 -9.49
C LEU A 73 2.99 7.11 -10.04
N GLN A 74 2.73 7.34 -11.33
CA GLN A 74 3.12 8.57 -12.03
C GLN A 74 1.96 9.53 -12.27
N SER A 75 0.73 9.05 -12.14
CA SER A 75 -0.47 9.84 -12.41
C SER A 75 -1.57 9.59 -11.39
N ALA A 76 -2.54 10.52 -11.33
CA ALA A 76 -3.74 10.33 -10.54
C ALA A 76 -4.60 9.16 -11.07
N ALA A 77 -4.44 8.76 -12.34
CA ALA A 77 -5.06 7.55 -12.88
C ALA A 77 -4.39 6.30 -12.31
N ASP A 78 -3.05 6.27 -12.20
CA ASP A 78 -2.32 5.17 -11.58
C ASP A 78 -2.70 4.99 -10.12
N VAL A 79 -2.76 6.07 -9.35
CA VAL A 79 -3.21 6.01 -7.94
C VAL A 79 -4.59 5.37 -7.83
N ARG A 80 -5.52 5.72 -8.71
CA ARG A 80 -6.89 5.17 -8.72
C ARG A 80 -6.99 3.74 -9.25
N ALA A 81 -5.96 3.22 -9.92
CA ALA A 81 -5.99 1.89 -10.53
C ALA A 81 -5.09 0.87 -9.82
N GLN A 82 -4.04 1.34 -9.14
CA GLN A 82 -2.92 0.51 -8.69
C GLN A 82 -2.55 0.72 -7.22
N SER A 83 -3.02 1.79 -6.57
CA SER A 83 -2.76 1.98 -5.14
C SER A 83 -3.34 0.82 -4.33
N ALA A 84 -2.60 0.36 -3.33
CA ALA A 84 -3.09 -0.68 -2.43
C ALA A 84 -3.88 -0.11 -1.24
N SER A 85 -3.78 1.19 -0.96
CA SER A 85 -4.48 1.84 0.14
C SER A 85 -5.02 3.22 -0.23
N PRO A 86 -5.96 3.77 0.55
CA PRO A 86 -6.39 5.16 0.41
C PRO A 86 -5.26 6.19 0.46
N TYR A 87 -4.12 5.86 1.08
CA TYR A 87 -3.00 6.78 1.23
C TYR A 87 -2.36 7.17 -0.11
N GLY A 88 -2.33 6.28 -1.10
CA GLY A 88 -1.95 6.63 -2.49
C GLY A 88 -0.50 7.07 -2.73
N VAL A 89 0.37 7.10 -1.71
CA VAL A 89 1.75 7.57 -1.81
C VAL A 89 2.77 6.45 -1.66
N PHE A 90 2.60 5.59 -0.66
CA PHE A 90 3.53 4.50 -0.36
C PHE A 90 2.81 3.34 0.30
N GLN A 91 3.05 2.13 -0.19
CA GLN A 91 2.57 0.89 0.41
C GLN A 91 3.61 -0.22 0.27
N ILE A 92 3.79 -0.98 1.34
CA ILE A 92 4.59 -2.20 1.36
C ILE A 92 3.62 -3.37 1.43
N LEU A 93 3.72 -4.26 0.45
CA LEU A 93 2.92 -5.47 0.39
C LEU A 93 3.81 -6.69 0.40
N PHE A 94 3.26 -7.78 0.94
CA PHE A 94 3.88 -9.09 0.93
C PHE A 94 2.84 -10.17 0.63
N ASN A 95 3.10 -10.97 -0.41
CA ASN A 95 2.15 -11.99 -0.90
C ASN A 95 0.73 -11.45 -1.10
N GLY A 96 0.62 -10.25 -1.66
CA GLY A 96 -0.66 -9.61 -1.91
C GLY A 96 -1.36 -9.00 -0.68
N ARG A 97 -0.71 -8.95 0.49
CA ARG A 97 -1.26 -8.34 1.72
C ARG A 97 -0.49 -7.09 2.08
N ILE A 98 -1.19 -6.03 2.47
CA ILE A 98 -0.56 -4.78 2.92
C ILE A 98 0.07 -5.04 4.29
N LEU A 99 1.38 -4.84 4.38
CA LEU A 99 2.12 -4.87 5.65
C LEU A 99 2.22 -3.49 6.29
N SER A 100 2.37 -2.45 5.47
CA SER A 100 2.44 -1.07 5.93
C SER A 100 2.16 -0.08 4.80
N TYR A 101 1.86 1.16 5.18
CA TYR A 101 1.75 2.33 4.30
C TYR A 101 2.67 3.47 4.77
N HIS A 102 3.56 3.20 5.71
CA HIS A 102 4.57 4.12 6.21
C HIS A 102 5.93 3.44 6.23
N TYR A 103 6.96 4.21 6.55
CA TYR A 103 8.32 3.71 6.70
C TYR A 103 8.40 2.66 7.82
N GLU A 104 9.10 1.56 7.56
CA GLU A 104 9.30 0.47 8.53
C GLU A 104 10.78 0.18 8.67
N LEU A 105 11.21 -0.14 9.89
CA LEU A 105 12.55 -0.66 10.11
C LEU A 105 12.64 -2.10 9.58
N LYS A 106 13.82 -2.48 9.07
CA LYS A 106 14.08 -3.82 8.51
C LYS A 106 13.61 -4.95 9.42
N LYS A 107 13.96 -4.87 10.72
CA LYS A 107 13.61 -5.88 11.73
C LYS A 107 12.09 -6.09 11.87
N ASP A 108 11.33 -5.00 11.84
CA ASP A 108 9.89 -5.01 12.07
C ASP A 108 9.18 -5.51 10.81
N LEU A 109 9.69 -5.13 9.65
CA LEU A 109 9.21 -5.62 8.35
C LEU A 109 9.44 -7.14 8.19
N LEU A 110 10.62 -7.65 8.53
CA LEU A 110 10.91 -9.10 8.52
C LEU A 110 9.96 -9.87 9.44
N LYS A 111 9.75 -9.36 10.66
CA LYS A 111 8.81 -9.97 11.62
C LYS A 111 7.39 -10.04 11.06
N LYS A 112 6.90 -8.95 10.44
CA LYS A 112 5.58 -8.89 9.80
C LYS A 112 5.46 -9.86 8.62
N ALA A 113 6.49 -9.95 7.77
CA ALA A 113 6.51 -10.83 6.61
C ALA A 113 6.48 -12.31 7.01
N ILE A 114 7.31 -12.72 7.97
CA ILE A 114 7.35 -14.09 8.52
C ILE A 114 6.00 -14.45 9.16
N ALA A 115 5.42 -13.54 9.95
CA ALA A 115 4.10 -13.77 10.55
C ALA A 115 3.01 -13.95 9.47
N THR A 116 3.10 -13.22 8.37
CA THR A 116 2.15 -13.32 7.24
C THR A 116 2.32 -14.62 6.45
N GLN A 117 3.55 -15.13 6.32
CA GLN A 117 3.84 -16.43 5.69
C GLN A 117 3.20 -17.62 6.44
N ASN A 118 3.11 -17.51 7.76
CA ASN A 118 2.61 -18.57 8.63
C ASN A 118 1.10 -18.46 8.95
N ALA A 119 0.43 -17.42 8.46
CA ALA A 119 -1.00 -17.24 8.68
C ALA A 119 -1.82 -18.17 7.74
N PRO A 120 -2.84 -18.90 8.25
CA PRO A 120 -3.73 -19.64 7.39
C PRO A 120 -4.47 -18.69 6.44
N GLY A 121 -4.63 -19.13 5.19
CA GLY A 121 -5.25 -18.38 4.09
C GLY A 121 -6.75 -18.17 4.25
#